data_AF-A0AAV3YDL1-F1
#
_entry.id   AF-A0AAV3YDL1-F1
#
_cell.length_a   1.000
_cell.length_b   1.000
_cell.length_c   1.000
_cell.angle_alpha   90.00
_cell.angle_beta   90.00
_cell.angle_gamma   90.00
#
_symmetry.space_group_name_H-M   'P 1'
#
loop_
_entity.id
_entity.type
_entity.pdbx_description
1 polymer ?
#
loop_
_entity_poly.entity_id
_entity_poly.type
_entity_poly.pdbx_seq_one_letter_code
_entity_poly.pdbx_strand_id
1 'polypeptide(L)'
;MAREPNICNSPFAVCQRLTGPDLGRGYCLFVDNYSRAPALCDLLAANNTMCVGTVRQNRCHLPKDLMDQSLQTGQMDYRRPNQVLAIKWKDKREGQILRTKHLPNMREDATRTERKSKPDAVGDYTTHMPGIDFSDQIVSYNPFHHKTVE
;
A
#
# COMPACT_ATOMS: atom_id res chain seq x y z
N MET A 1 28.45 -12.46 25.12
CA MET A 1 27.21 -12.08 24.41
C MET A 1 27.60 -11.55 23.04
N ALA A 2 27.24 -12.25 21.96
CA ALA A 2 27.48 -11.75 20.62
C ALA A 2 26.69 -10.44 20.44
N ARG A 3 27.37 -9.36 20.02
CA ARG A 3 26.69 -8.14 19.59
C ARG A 3 25.78 -8.53 18.42
N GLU A 4 24.48 -8.30 18.56
CA GLU A 4 23.56 -8.42 17.45
C GLU A 4 24.11 -7.62 16.26
N PRO A 5 24.07 -8.16 15.03
CA PRO A 5 24.55 -7.43 13.86
C PRO A 5 23.84 -6.09 13.76
N ASN A 6 24.55 -5.01 13.42
CA ASN A 6 24.01 -3.66 13.22
C ASN A 6 22.66 -3.74 12.46
N ILE A 7 21.56 -3.56 13.19
CA ILE A 7 20.22 -3.75 12.64
C ILE A 7 19.96 -2.61 11.66
N CYS A 8 19.82 -2.94 10.37
CA CYS A 8 19.47 -1.96 9.35
C CYS A 8 18.02 -1.53 9.54
N ASN A 9 17.79 -0.21 9.71
CA ASN A 9 16.45 0.39 9.85
C ASN A 9 15.90 0.93 8.52
N SER A 10 16.41 0.46 7.39
CA SER A 10 15.80 0.77 6.09
C SER A 10 14.35 0.26 6.05
N PRO A 11 13.42 0.96 5.37
CA PRO A 11 12.02 0.52 5.25
C PRO A 11 11.89 -0.93 4.77
N PHE A 12 12.72 -1.32 3.79
CA PHE A 12 12.78 -2.69 3.29
C PHE A 12 13.15 -3.69 4.39
N ALA A 13 14.23 -3.44 5.14
CA ALA A 13 14.71 -4.36 6.17
C ALA A 13 13.71 -4.50 7.33
N VAL A 14 13.03 -3.41 7.71
CA VAL A 14 11.96 -3.45 8.71
C VAL A 14 10.78 -4.28 8.20
N CYS A 15 10.26 -3.98 6.99
CA CYS A 15 9.16 -4.73 6.42
C CYS A 15 9.49 -6.22 6.24
N GLN A 16 10.69 -6.56 5.78
CA GLN A 16 11.14 -7.94 5.64
C GLN A 16 11.14 -8.69 6.98
N ARG A 17 11.64 -8.06 8.05
CA ARG A 17 11.64 -8.66 9.39
C ARG A 17 10.23 -8.86 9.94
N LEU A 18 9.36 -7.86 9.78
CA LEU A 18 7.97 -7.93 10.25
C LEU A 18 7.13 -8.94 9.47
N THR A 19 7.36 -9.07 8.17
CA THR A 19 6.55 -9.94 7.29
C THR A 19 7.11 -11.35 7.16
N GLY A 20 8.40 -11.56 7.45
CA GLY A 20 9.12 -12.83 7.27
C GLY A 20 8.38 -14.07 7.78
N PRO A 21 7.86 -14.07 9.02
CA PRO A 21 7.14 -15.23 9.58
C PRO A 21 5.88 -15.64 8.79
N ASP A 22 5.28 -14.71 8.05
CA ASP A 22 3.98 -14.87 7.39
C ASP A 22 4.05 -14.85 5.86
N LEU A 23 5.28 -14.85 5.29
CA LEU A 23 5.48 -14.99 3.85
C LEU A 23 4.97 -16.34 3.34
N GLY A 24 4.34 -16.34 2.16
CA GLY A 24 3.86 -17.56 1.51
C GLY A 24 2.62 -18.21 2.12
N ARG A 25 2.01 -17.61 3.16
CA ARG A 25 0.83 -18.17 3.84
C ARG A 25 -0.52 -17.75 3.25
N GLY A 26 -0.51 -17.04 2.12
CA GLY A 26 -1.72 -16.55 1.46
C GLY A 26 -2.25 -15.20 1.99
N TYR A 27 -1.51 -14.53 2.88
CA TYR A 27 -1.87 -13.20 3.37
C TYR A 27 -1.68 -12.10 2.31
N CYS A 28 -2.41 -11.00 2.51
CA CYS A 28 -2.28 -9.77 1.74
C CYS A 28 -1.79 -8.63 2.63
N LEU A 29 -0.65 -8.05 2.27
CA LEU A 29 -0.05 -6.94 3.00
C LEU A 29 -0.56 -5.60 2.44
N PHE A 30 -1.12 -4.75 3.30
CA PHE A 30 -1.51 -3.38 2.96
C PHE A 30 -0.44 -2.40 3.44
N VAL A 31 0.10 -1.56 2.56
CA VAL A 31 1.20 -0.63 2.87
C VAL A 31 0.97 0.78 2.34
N ASP A 32 1.22 1.79 3.17
CA ASP A 32 1.05 3.20 2.79
C ASP A 32 2.10 3.65 1.77
N ASN A 33 3.38 3.41 2.05
CA ASN A 33 4.48 3.92 1.23
C ASN A 33 5.28 2.85 0.51
N TYR A 34 4.61 2.21 -0.44
CA TYR A 34 5.21 1.25 -1.37
C TYR A 34 6.38 1.85 -2.17
N SER A 35 6.32 3.15 -2.45
CA SER A 35 7.32 3.90 -3.22
C SER A 35 8.72 3.91 -2.60
N ARG A 36 8.85 3.65 -1.29
CA ARG A 36 10.13 3.67 -0.57
C ARG A 36 10.87 2.34 -0.60
N ALA A 37 10.24 1.23 -1.00
CA ALA A 37 10.88 -0.08 -1.05
C ALA A 37 10.41 -0.92 -2.25
N PRO A 38 10.79 -0.58 -3.50
CA PRO A 38 10.48 -1.41 -4.68
C PRO A 38 10.98 -2.86 -4.57
N ALA A 39 12.07 -3.10 -3.84
CA ALA A 39 12.58 -4.44 -3.57
C ALA A 39 11.64 -5.28 -2.69
N LEU A 40 10.80 -4.63 -1.85
CA LEU A 40 9.81 -5.32 -1.03
C LEU A 40 8.78 -6.03 -1.91
N CYS A 41 8.44 -5.41 -3.03
CA CYS A 41 7.48 -5.91 -4.01
C CYS A 41 7.92 -7.23 -4.61
N ASP A 42 9.17 -7.25 -5.03
CA ASP A 42 9.74 -8.38 -5.74
C ASP A 42 9.95 -9.53 -4.74
N LEU A 43 10.32 -9.21 -3.49
CA LEU A 43 10.35 -10.18 -2.39
C LEU A 43 8.95 -10.76 -2.10
N LEU A 44 7.92 -9.93 -1.95
CA LEU A 44 6.56 -10.40 -1.67
C LEU A 44 6.01 -11.23 -2.84
N ALA A 45 6.22 -10.77 -4.08
CA ALA A 45 5.82 -11.50 -5.28
C ALA A 45 6.54 -12.85 -5.41
N ALA A 46 7.87 -12.88 -5.18
CA ALA A 46 8.66 -14.11 -5.22
C ALA A 46 8.24 -15.13 -4.15
N ASN A 47 7.72 -14.67 -3.01
CA ASN A 47 7.22 -15.52 -1.93
C ASN A 47 5.70 -15.75 -2.01
N ASN A 48 5.06 -15.46 -3.15
CA ASN A 48 3.61 -15.60 -3.35
C ASN A 48 2.74 -14.91 -2.28
N THR A 49 3.25 -13.83 -1.68
CA THR A 49 2.52 -12.97 -0.75
C THR A 49 1.93 -11.80 -1.53
N MET A 50 0.63 -11.53 -1.32
CA MET A 50 -0.03 -10.41 -1.98
C MET A 50 0.35 -9.10 -1.28
N CYS A 51 0.41 -8.02 -2.05
CA CYS A 51 0.61 -6.69 -1.50
C CYS A 51 -0.30 -5.70 -2.20
N VAL A 52 -0.86 -4.75 -1.45
CA VAL A 52 -1.58 -3.59 -1.95
C VAL A 52 -0.98 -2.36 -1.30
N GLY A 53 -0.57 -1.38 -2.10
CA GLY A 53 -0.07 -0.15 -1.54
C GLY A 53 -0.03 0.99 -2.53
N THR A 54 0.02 2.21 -2.00
CA THR A 54 0.03 3.41 -2.84
C THR A 54 1.43 3.76 -3.31
N VAL A 55 1.52 4.15 -4.59
CA VAL A 55 2.74 4.57 -5.25
C VAL A 55 2.56 5.98 -5.78
N ARG A 56 3.59 6.83 -5.63
CA ARG A 56 3.63 8.15 -6.27
C ARG A 56 4.02 8.00 -7.74
N GLN A 57 3.35 8.71 -8.64
CA GLN A 57 3.58 8.62 -10.10
C GLN A 57 5.06 8.80 -10.49
N ASN A 58 5.77 9.71 -9.81
CA ASN A 58 7.18 10.03 -10.10
C ASN A 58 8.18 9.06 -9.45
N ARG A 59 7.74 7.92 -8.92
CA ARG A 59 8.55 6.97 -8.16
C ARG A 59 8.14 5.54 -8.54
N CYS A 60 9.09 4.61 -8.49
CA CYS A 60 8.94 3.19 -8.82
C CYS A 60 8.90 2.89 -10.33
N HIS A 61 9.39 1.71 -10.71
CA HIS A 61 9.42 1.14 -12.06
C HIS A 61 8.02 0.85 -12.60
N LEU A 62 7.20 1.89 -12.72
CA LEU A 62 5.85 1.82 -13.21
C LEU A 62 5.83 1.94 -14.74
N PRO A 63 4.85 1.31 -15.42
CA PRO A 63 4.71 1.43 -16.87
C PRO A 63 4.50 2.89 -17.27
N LYS A 64 5.40 3.44 -18.09
CA LYS A 64 5.39 4.86 -18.48
C LYS A 64 4.11 5.23 -19.23
N ASP A 65 3.64 4.35 -20.10
CA ASP A 65 2.39 4.50 -20.83
C ASP A 65 1.17 4.69 -19.91
N LEU A 66 1.14 3.99 -18.76
CA LEU A 66 0.12 4.21 -17.73
C LEU A 66 0.31 5.54 -17.00
N MET A 67 1.56 5.94 -16.74
CA MET A 67 1.88 7.19 -16.05
C MET A 67 1.52 8.42 -16.89
N ASP A 68 1.77 8.37 -18.20
CA ASP A 68 1.51 9.46 -19.14
C ASP A 68 0.03 9.62 -19.48
N GLN A 69 -0.81 8.61 -19.19
CA GLN A 69 -2.23 8.67 -19.50
C GLN A 69 -2.98 9.66 -18.61
N SER A 70 -3.67 10.63 -19.23
CA SER A 70 -4.61 11.50 -18.52
C SER A 70 -5.96 10.80 -18.36
N LEU A 71 -6.47 10.76 -17.13
CA LEU A 71 -7.76 10.16 -16.79
C LEU A 71 -8.81 11.23 -16.53
N GLN A 72 -10.07 10.90 -16.82
CA GLN A 72 -11.22 11.64 -16.29
C GLN A 72 -11.53 11.21 -14.85
N THR A 73 -12.22 12.07 -14.09
CA THR A 73 -12.66 11.75 -12.73
C THR A 73 -13.56 10.52 -12.75
N GLY A 74 -13.28 9.54 -11.89
CA GLY A 74 -13.95 8.24 -11.84
C GLY A 74 -13.40 7.19 -12.79
N GLN A 75 -12.50 7.55 -13.72
CA GLN A 75 -11.90 6.62 -14.66
C GLN A 75 -10.71 5.88 -14.05
N MET A 76 -10.53 4.63 -14.47
CA MET A 76 -9.39 3.77 -14.15
C MET A 76 -8.69 3.34 -15.43
N ASP A 77 -7.36 3.25 -15.38
CA ASP A 77 -6.57 2.46 -16.32
C ASP A 77 -5.59 1.57 -15.55
N TYR A 78 -5.10 0.50 -16.18
CA TYR A 78 -4.24 -0.47 -15.52
C TYR A 78 -3.25 -1.14 -16.47
N ARG A 79 -2.13 -1.59 -15.92
CA ARG A 79 -1.16 -2.44 -16.62
C ARG A 79 -0.74 -3.57 -15.70
N ARG A 80 -0.49 -4.75 -16.27
CA ARG A 80 -0.04 -5.93 -15.50
C ARG A 80 1.41 -6.28 -15.88
N PRO A 81 2.42 -5.55 -15.37
CA PRO A 81 3.81 -5.96 -15.51
C PRO A 81 4.05 -7.24 -14.68
N ASN A 82 4.37 -8.34 -15.36
CA ASN A 82 4.63 -9.65 -14.74
C ASN A 82 3.45 -10.13 -13.87
N GLN A 83 3.71 -10.50 -12.60
CA GLN A 83 2.70 -11.01 -11.68
C GLN A 83 1.99 -9.93 -10.85
N VAL A 84 2.18 -8.65 -11.19
CA VAL A 84 1.63 -7.56 -10.40
C VAL A 84 0.83 -6.60 -11.27
N LEU A 85 -0.30 -6.12 -10.77
CA LEU A 85 -1.18 -5.16 -11.41
C LEU A 85 -0.88 -3.75 -10.88
N ALA A 86 -0.55 -2.84 -11.78
CA ALA A 86 -0.52 -1.41 -11.53
C ALA A 86 -1.86 -0.80 -11.96
N ILE A 87 -2.59 -0.20 -11.03
CA ILE A 87 -3.86 0.49 -11.27
C ILE A 87 -3.62 1.98 -11.11
N LYS A 88 -4.02 2.80 -12.08
CA LYS A 88 -4.11 4.26 -11.96
C LYS A 88 -5.59 4.64 -11.94
N TRP A 89 -6.01 5.33 -10.88
CA TRP A 89 -7.40 5.80 -10.75
C TRP A 89 -7.45 7.25 -10.31
N LYS A 90 -8.36 8.02 -10.90
CA LYS A 90 -8.53 9.45 -10.61
C LYS A 90 -9.85 9.70 -9.88
N ASP A 91 -9.76 10.18 -8.64
CA ASP A 91 -10.90 10.78 -7.91
C ASP A 91 -10.90 12.30 -8.15
N LYS A 92 -11.00 13.12 -7.09
CA LYS A 92 -10.93 14.60 -7.18
C LYS A 92 -9.50 15.13 -7.35
N ARG A 93 -8.49 14.35 -6.94
CA ARG A 93 -7.06 14.66 -7.08
C ARG A 93 -6.42 13.70 -8.07
N GLU A 94 -5.32 14.13 -8.69
CA GLU A 94 -4.60 13.30 -9.65
C GLU A 94 -4.09 11.99 -9.02
N GLY A 95 -4.62 10.88 -9.53
CA GLY A 95 -4.03 9.55 -9.60
C GLY A 95 -3.44 8.97 -8.31
N GLN A 96 -4.19 8.13 -7.61
CA GLN A 96 -3.61 7.13 -6.72
C GLN A 96 -3.20 5.93 -7.56
N ILE A 97 -1.93 5.51 -7.46
CA ILE A 97 -1.47 4.29 -8.12
C ILE A 97 -1.39 3.19 -7.09
N LEU A 98 -2.04 2.07 -7.37
CA LEU A 98 -1.95 0.88 -6.53
C LEU A 98 -1.20 -0.22 -7.26
N ARG A 99 -0.26 -0.84 -6.56
CA ARG A 99 0.37 -2.08 -7.02
C ARG A 99 -0.25 -3.24 -6.23
N THR A 100 -0.97 -4.12 -6.92
CA THR A 100 -1.88 -5.11 -6.35
C THR A 100 -1.89 -6.43 -7.12
N LYS A 101 -2.36 -7.55 -6.54
CA LYS A 101 -2.65 -8.80 -7.29
C LYS A 101 -4.13 -8.95 -7.67
N HIS A 102 -4.97 -7.98 -7.30
CA HIS A 102 -6.42 -7.99 -7.56
C HIS A 102 -6.71 -8.03 -9.08
N LEU A 103 -7.97 -8.28 -9.43
CA LEU A 103 -8.46 -8.01 -10.78
C LEU A 103 -8.70 -6.50 -10.95
N PRO A 104 -8.56 -5.95 -12.18
CA PRO A 104 -8.82 -4.55 -12.48
C PRO A 104 -10.32 -4.29 -12.57
N ASN A 105 -11.04 -4.55 -11.49
CA ASN A 105 -12.48 -4.39 -11.40
C ASN A 105 -12.81 -3.06 -10.72
N MET A 106 -13.93 -2.47 -11.14
CA MET A 106 -14.52 -1.29 -10.52
C MET A 106 -15.75 -1.72 -9.73
N ARG A 107 -15.91 -1.16 -8.53
CA ARG A 107 -17.14 -1.24 -7.75
C ARG A 107 -17.80 0.13 -7.65
N GLU A 108 -19.12 0.13 -7.66
CA GLU A 108 -19.87 1.29 -7.20
C GLU A 108 -19.84 1.32 -5.67
N ASP A 109 -19.37 2.44 -5.13
CA ASP A 109 -19.42 2.73 -3.71
C ASP A 109 -20.42 3.89 -3.51
N ALA A 110 -21.49 3.59 -2.78
CA ALA A 110 -22.54 4.55 -2.48
C ALA A 110 -22.30 5.12 -1.09
N THR A 111 -21.89 6.39 -1.02
CA THR A 111 -21.89 7.15 0.23
C THR A 111 -23.25 7.83 0.43
N ARG A 112 -23.48 8.34 1.65
CA ARG A 112 -24.73 9.03 2.01
C ARG A 112 -25.09 10.21 1.11
N THR A 113 -24.13 10.75 0.37
CA THR A 113 -24.24 11.96 -0.45
C THR A 113 -23.88 11.75 -1.93
N GLU A 114 -23.07 10.74 -2.27
CA GLU A 114 -22.56 10.55 -3.64
C GLU A 114 -22.42 9.06 -3.97
N ARG A 115 -22.74 8.67 -5.21
CA ARG A 115 -22.31 7.40 -5.80
C ARG A 115 -21.01 7.62 -6.55
N LYS A 116 -19.99 6.82 -6.25
CA LYS A 116 -18.70 6.89 -6.91
C LYS A 116 -18.29 5.51 -7.42
N SER A 117 -17.73 5.47 -8.62
CA SER A 117 -17.07 4.26 -9.11
C SER A 117 -15.60 4.31 -8.71
N LYS A 118 -15.12 3.28 -8.02
CA LYS A 118 -13.70 3.16 -7.65
C LYS A 118 -13.20 1.72 -7.81
N PRO A 119 -11.89 1.51 -7.99
CA PRO A 119 -11.34 0.17 -8.09
C PRO A 119 -11.56 -0.63 -6.79
N ASP A 120 -11.77 -1.94 -6.92
CA ASP A 120 -11.88 -2.84 -5.76
C ASP A 120 -10.67 -2.71 -4.84
N ALA A 121 -9.47 -2.67 -5.43
CA ALA A 121 -8.21 -2.51 -4.70
C ALA A 121 -8.16 -1.21 -3.87
N VAL A 122 -8.76 -0.10 -4.34
CA VAL A 122 -8.84 1.16 -3.57
C VAL A 122 -9.80 1.00 -2.40
N GLY A 123 -10.90 0.30 -2.64
CA GLY A 123 -11.84 -0.08 -1.60
C GLY A 123 -11.19 -0.89 -0.48
N ASP A 124 -10.54 -1.99 -0.85
CA ASP A 124 -9.90 -2.90 0.11
C ASP A 124 -8.74 -2.22 0.83
N TYR A 125 -7.96 -1.40 0.13
CA TYR A 125 -6.94 -0.56 0.75
C TYR A 125 -7.56 0.35 1.82
N THR A 126 -8.64 1.06 1.50
CA THR A 126 -9.31 1.97 2.45
C THR A 126 -9.83 1.23 3.68
N THR A 127 -10.30 0.00 3.52
CA THR A 127 -10.85 -0.82 4.61
C THR A 127 -9.75 -1.37 5.53
N HIS A 128 -8.61 -1.80 5.00
CA HIS A 128 -7.59 -2.52 5.77
C HIS A 128 -6.42 -1.64 6.25
N MET A 129 -6.19 -0.48 5.64
CA MET A 129 -5.14 0.46 6.07
C MET A 129 -5.33 1.14 7.43
N PRO A 130 -6.54 1.45 7.91
CA PRO A 130 -6.72 2.22 9.14
C PRO A 130 -6.18 1.56 10.41
N GLY A 131 -5.76 0.28 10.37
CA GLY A 131 -5.32 -0.44 11.56
C GLY A 131 -4.15 0.24 12.29
N ILE A 132 -3.19 0.81 11.55
CA ILE A 132 -2.04 1.52 12.13
C ILE A 132 -2.50 2.84 12.77
N ASP A 133 -3.20 3.67 11.98
CA ASP A 133 -3.69 4.97 12.46
C ASP A 133 -4.65 4.82 13.65
N PHE A 134 -5.47 3.76 13.67
CA PHE A 134 -6.37 3.46 14.78
C PHE A 134 -5.62 3.04 16.05
N SER A 135 -4.56 2.24 15.90
CA SER A 135 -3.69 1.89 17.02
C SER A 135 -3.01 3.12 17.59
N ASP A 136 -2.43 3.97 16.74
CA ASP A 136 -1.79 5.23 17.15
C ASP A 136 -2.80 6.17 17.83
N GLN A 137 -4.03 6.21 17.30
CA GLN A 137 -5.12 6.97 17.89
C GLN A 137 -5.48 6.46 19.30
N ILE A 138 -5.63 5.14 19.51
CA ILE A 138 -5.89 4.57 20.83
C ILE A 138 -4.77 4.92 21.82
N VAL A 139 -3.51 4.79 21.40
CA VAL A 139 -2.35 5.12 22.25
C VAL A 139 -2.38 6.61 22.61
N SER A 140 -2.68 7.48 21.66
CA SER A 140 -2.75 8.94 21.90
C SER A 140 -3.84 9.34 22.89
N TYR A 141 -4.96 8.60 22.94
CA TYR A 141 -6.05 8.85 23.89
C TYR A 141 -5.76 8.39 25.31
N ASN A 142 -4.68 7.63 25.54
CA ASN A 142 -4.33 7.10 26.84
C ASN A 142 -3.07 7.78 27.39
N PRO A 143 -3.19 8.94 28.08
CA PRO A 143 -2.08 9.80 28.45
C PRO A 143 -1.33 9.30 29.70
N PHE A 144 -0.93 8.03 29.73
CA PHE A 144 0.05 7.53 30.71
C PHE A 144 1.49 7.90 30.34
N HIS A 145 1.68 8.80 29.37
CA HIS A 145 2.98 9.39 29.03
C HIS A 145 3.39 10.39 30.12
N HIS A 146 4.15 9.91 31.10
CA HIS A 146 4.83 10.78 32.05
C HIS A 146 6.03 11.45 31.36
N LYS A 147 6.17 12.78 31.53
CA LYS A 147 7.38 13.49 31.11
C LYS A 147 8.54 13.03 32.01
N THR A 148 9.56 12.44 31.42
CA THR A 148 10.83 12.18 32.10
C THR A 148 11.63 13.48 32.11
N VAL A 149 12.13 13.88 33.28
CA VAL A 149 13.05 15.01 33.40
C VAL A 149 14.45 14.40 33.48
N GLU A 150 15.32 14.75 32.52
CA GLU A 150 16.77 14.48 32.60
C GLU A 150 17.47 15.58 33.39
#